data_AF-A0A7J6VJY8-F1
#
_entry.id   AF-A0A7J6VJY8-F1
#
_cell.length_a   1.000
_cell.length_b   1.000
_cell.length_c   1.000
_cell.angle_alpha   90.00
_cell.angle_beta   90.00
_cell.angle_gamma   90.00
#
_symmetry.space_group_name_H-M   'P 1'
#
loop_
_entity.id
_entity.type
_entity.pdbx_description
1 polymer ?
#
loop_
_entity_poly.entity_id
_entity_poly.type
_entity_poly.pdbx_seq_one_letter_code
_entity_poly.pdbx_strand_id
1 'polypeptide(L)'
;MEEINKSIIVNKLLSAKKKSGKTFNQISEETGLTNVYVAQLLRRQAQLKPETAPKLQAALPQLSDELVQVMMESPMRSYDLTILQDPTIYRLNEAIMHFGESIKDIINEEYGDGIMSAIDFFCSVDKVKGVDGKDRVVVTFDGKYLPHTEHERDLQKSLRIPKTQLVLNLHQGQFVLLNT
;
A
#
# COMPACT_ATOMS: atom_id res chain seq x y z
N MET A 1 -4.52 23.42 -3.93
CA MET A 1 -4.41 23.60 -2.46
C MET A 1 -4.08 22.30 -1.75
N GLU A 2 -4.76 21.19 -2.05
CA GLU A 2 -4.54 19.91 -1.37
C GLU A 2 -3.14 19.30 -1.62
N GLU A 3 -2.64 19.36 -2.86
CA GLU A 3 -1.28 18.90 -3.21
C GLU A 3 -0.17 19.71 -2.51
N ILE A 4 -0.35 21.03 -2.41
CA ILE A 4 0.55 21.94 -1.69
C ILE A 4 0.62 21.55 -0.21
N ASN A 5 -0.51 21.19 0.39
CA ASN A 5 -0.57 20.73 1.78
C ASN A 5 0.18 19.39 1.98
N LYS A 6 -0.04 18.41 1.09
CA LYS A 6 0.66 17.11 1.14
C LYS A 6 2.18 17.28 1.05
N SER A 7 2.66 18.11 0.13
CA SER A 7 4.11 18.36 -0.04
C SER A 7 4.73 18.98 1.23
N ILE A 8 4.05 19.94 1.86
CA ILE A 8 4.51 20.54 3.13
C ILE A 8 4.61 19.50 4.24
N ILE A 9 3.59 18.64 4.39
CA ILE A 9 3.58 17.57 5.39
C ILE A 9 4.72 16.58 5.13
N VAL A 10 4.90 16.12 3.89
CA VAL A 10 5.98 15.21 3.50
C VAL A 10 7.35 15.81 3.82
N ASN A 11 7.56 17.11 3.55
CA ASN A 11 8.81 17.78 3.87
C ASN A 11 9.09 17.81 5.39
N LYS A 12 8.06 18.05 6.22
CA LYS A 12 8.18 17.99 7.68
C LYS A 12 8.54 16.56 8.16
N LEU A 13 7.88 15.54 7.62
CA LEU A 13 8.13 14.13 7.94
C LEU A 13 9.55 13.69 7.57
N LEU A 14 9.98 14.01 6.34
CA LEU A 14 11.34 13.71 5.87
C LEU A 14 12.41 14.50 6.65
N SER A 15 12.10 15.72 7.09
CA SER A 15 12.97 16.51 7.97
C SER A 15 13.15 15.85 9.34
N ALA A 16 12.09 15.29 9.94
CA ALA A 16 12.21 14.52 11.19
C ALA A 16 13.13 13.30 11.02
N LYS A 17 12.97 12.53 9.93
CA LYS A 17 13.87 11.41 9.59
C LYS A 17 15.29 11.86 9.26
N LYS A 18 15.50 13.04 8.70
CA LYS A 18 16.84 13.60 8.49
C LYS A 18 17.50 13.96 9.82
N LYS A 19 16.76 14.58 10.74
CA LYS A 19 17.24 14.99 12.07
C LYS A 19 17.60 13.81 12.98
N SER A 20 16.91 12.68 12.84
CA SER A 20 17.25 11.47 13.61
C SER A 20 18.58 10.83 13.20
N GLY A 21 19.11 11.17 12.00
CA GLY A 21 20.33 10.57 11.46
C GLY A 21 20.19 9.11 11.02
N LYS A 22 19.00 8.51 11.16
CA LYS A 22 18.75 7.09 10.87
C LYS A 22 18.49 6.84 9.38
N THR A 23 18.90 5.68 8.90
CA THR A 23 18.52 5.15 7.58
C THR A 23 17.11 4.56 7.61
N PHE A 24 16.52 4.30 6.44
CA PHE A 24 15.23 3.60 6.37
C PHE A 24 15.32 2.16 6.89
N ASN A 25 16.47 1.50 6.75
CA ASN A 25 16.70 0.15 7.29
C ASN A 25 16.70 0.15 8.82
N GLN A 26 17.39 1.11 9.46
CA GLN A 26 17.36 1.22 10.92
C GLN A 26 15.94 1.47 11.46
N ILE A 27 15.17 2.35 10.81
CA ILE A 27 13.78 2.60 11.23
C ILE A 27 12.90 1.37 10.96
N SER A 28 13.17 0.62 9.89
CA SER A 28 12.51 -0.65 9.58
C SER A 28 12.74 -1.68 10.69
N GLU A 29 13.99 -1.86 11.13
CA GLU A 29 14.33 -2.74 12.26
C GLU A 29 13.61 -2.34 13.57
N GLU A 30 13.60 -1.05 13.90
CA GLU A 30 12.96 -0.55 15.14
C GLU A 30 11.42 -0.66 15.11
N THR A 31 10.80 -0.54 13.93
CA THR A 31 9.33 -0.55 13.78
C THR A 31 8.77 -1.93 13.47
N GLY A 32 9.55 -2.82 12.86
CA GLY A 32 9.11 -4.08 12.28
C GLY A 32 8.38 -3.93 10.93
N LEU A 33 8.43 -2.75 10.31
CA LEU A 33 7.88 -2.47 8.97
C LEU A 33 8.96 -2.65 7.91
N THR A 34 8.62 -2.92 6.65
CA THR A 34 9.64 -2.91 5.58
C THR A 34 10.20 -1.50 5.35
N ASN A 35 11.44 -1.42 4.88
CA ASN A 35 12.10 -0.12 4.63
C ASN A 35 11.34 0.76 3.62
N VAL A 36 10.74 0.16 2.59
CA VAL A 36 9.89 0.88 1.63
C VAL A 36 8.59 1.31 2.29
N TYR A 37 7.96 0.50 3.13
CA TYR A 37 6.73 0.91 3.82
C TYR A 37 6.99 2.10 4.76
N VAL A 38 8.11 2.10 5.49
CA VAL A 38 8.56 3.27 6.27
C VAL A 38 8.71 4.50 5.37
N ALA A 39 9.35 4.36 4.20
CA ALA A 39 9.47 5.46 3.25
C ALA A 39 8.11 5.95 2.73
N GLN A 40 7.17 5.04 2.45
CA GLN A 40 5.80 5.35 2.01
C GLN A 40 5.00 6.11 3.07
N LEU A 41 5.17 5.76 4.35
CA LEU A 41 4.60 6.50 5.48
C LEU A 41 5.08 7.97 5.48
N LEU A 42 6.40 8.19 5.41
CA LEU A 42 6.96 9.56 5.38
C LEU A 42 6.62 10.33 4.08
N ARG A 43 6.31 9.61 3.00
CA ARG A 43 5.88 10.17 1.70
C ARG A 43 4.37 10.37 1.59
N ARG A 44 3.60 10.10 2.64
CA ARG A 44 2.13 10.20 2.62
C ARG A 44 1.48 9.34 1.52
N GLN A 45 1.97 8.11 1.38
CA GLN A 45 1.44 7.11 0.45
C GLN A 45 0.92 5.85 1.16
N ALA A 46 1.28 5.66 2.43
CA ALA A 46 0.73 4.64 3.31
C ALA A 46 0.13 5.29 4.56
N GLN A 47 -0.81 4.57 5.18
CA GLN A 47 -1.43 4.96 6.44
C GLN A 47 -0.64 4.31 7.59
N LEU A 48 -0.26 5.11 8.59
CA LEU A 48 0.29 4.58 9.84
C LEU A 48 -0.84 3.94 10.65
N LYS A 49 -0.64 2.71 11.12
CA LYS A 49 -1.61 2.03 11.97
C LYS A 49 -1.37 2.35 13.45
N PRO A 50 -2.42 2.46 14.28
CA PRO A 50 -2.30 2.83 15.69
C PRO A 50 -1.31 1.96 16.48
N GLU A 51 -1.27 0.66 16.20
CA GLU A 51 -0.39 -0.31 16.85
C GLU A 51 1.11 -0.05 16.59
N THR A 52 1.45 0.55 15.45
CA THR A 52 2.85 0.82 15.06
C THR A 52 3.26 2.26 15.35
N ALA A 53 2.31 3.16 15.62
CA ALA A 53 2.59 4.56 15.89
C ALA A 53 3.58 4.79 17.06
N PRO A 54 3.48 4.11 18.21
CA PRO A 54 4.44 4.27 19.30
C PRO A 54 5.87 3.90 18.91
N LYS A 55 6.04 2.82 18.13
CA LYS A 55 7.36 2.39 17.66
C LYS A 55 7.97 3.40 16.69
N LEU A 56 7.16 3.95 15.79
CA LEU A 56 7.63 4.97 14.84
C LEU A 56 8.01 6.27 15.56
N GLN A 57 7.25 6.69 16.57
CA GLN A 57 7.59 7.86 17.39
C GLN A 57 8.86 7.63 18.21
N ALA A 58 9.05 6.44 18.78
CA ALA A 58 10.30 6.08 19.44
C ALA A 58 11.49 6.10 18.47
N ALA A 59 11.30 5.63 17.25
CA ALA A 59 12.33 5.63 16.22
C ALA A 59 12.65 7.05 15.71
N LEU A 60 11.65 7.92 15.64
CA LEU A 60 11.72 9.29 15.15
C LEU A 60 11.14 10.27 16.19
N PRO A 61 11.87 10.56 17.28
CA PRO A 61 11.34 11.36 18.40
C PRO A 61 11.06 12.83 18.05
N GLN A 62 11.46 13.29 16.86
CA GLN A 62 11.12 14.62 16.35
C GLN A 62 9.76 14.68 15.64
N LEU A 63 9.05 13.55 15.48
CA LEU A 63 7.68 13.56 14.99
C LEU A 63 6.75 14.13 16.06
N SER A 64 6.08 15.25 15.76
CA SER A 64 5.04 15.79 16.63
C SER A 64 3.80 14.90 16.60
N ASP A 65 3.01 14.95 17.67
CA ASP A 65 1.73 14.21 17.73
C ASP A 65 0.79 14.61 16.59
N GLU A 66 0.77 15.89 16.21
CA GLU A 66 0.00 16.37 15.05
C GLU A 66 0.40 15.64 13.75
N LEU A 67 1.70 15.48 13.48
CA LEU A 67 2.17 14.77 12.29
C LEU A 67 1.80 13.30 12.35
N VAL A 68 1.85 12.67 13.52
CA VAL A 68 1.46 11.27 13.72
C VAL A 68 -0.03 11.08 13.51
N GLN A 69 -0.87 11.96 14.07
CA GLN A 69 -2.32 11.96 13.83
C GLN A 69 -2.63 12.06 12.35
N VAL A 70 -1.99 13.02 11.67
CA VAL A 70 -2.10 13.15 10.22
C VAL A 70 -1.71 11.81 9.58
N MET A 71 -0.53 11.22 9.86
CA MET A 71 -0.07 9.93 9.30
C MET A 71 -1.05 8.76 9.48
N MET A 72 -1.90 8.78 10.52
CA MET A 72 -2.91 7.76 10.75
C MET A 72 -4.19 7.95 9.91
N GLU A 73 -4.36 9.07 9.22
CA GLU A 73 -5.43 9.27 8.25
C GLU A 73 -5.13 8.54 6.93
N SER A 74 -6.17 8.05 6.27
CA SER A 74 -6.07 7.45 4.93
C SER A 74 -5.47 8.46 3.94
N PRO A 75 -4.34 8.15 3.27
CA PRO A 75 -3.73 9.09 2.35
C PRO A 75 -4.45 9.12 1.01
N MET A 76 -4.55 10.31 0.42
CA MET A 76 -4.73 10.43 -1.02
C MET A 76 -3.40 10.06 -1.69
N ARG A 77 -3.33 8.85 -2.26
CA ARG A 77 -2.14 8.34 -2.93
C ARG A 77 -1.98 9.02 -4.28
N SER A 78 -0.78 9.50 -4.57
CA SER A 78 -0.49 10.26 -5.80
C SER A 78 1.01 10.39 -6.01
N TYR A 79 1.44 10.58 -7.24
CA TYR A 79 2.83 10.88 -7.59
C TYR A 79 2.85 11.81 -8.80
N ASP A 80 3.92 12.59 -8.92
CA ASP A 80 4.15 13.43 -10.09
C ASP A 80 4.68 12.55 -11.24
N LEU A 81 4.06 12.61 -12.42
CA LEU A 81 4.48 11.86 -13.60
C LEU A 81 5.88 12.26 -14.09
N THR A 82 6.36 13.47 -13.77
CA THR A 82 7.73 13.89 -14.09
C THR A 82 8.78 13.03 -13.39
N ILE A 83 8.41 12.26 -12.36
CA ILE A 83 9.31 11.32 -11.68
C ILE A 83 9.87 10.26 -12.63
N LEU A 84 9.18 9.96 -13.74
CA LEU A 84 9.68 9.05 -14.78
C LEU A 84 10.89 9.61 -15.54
N GLN A 85 11.21 10.90 -15.39
CA GLN A 85 12.42 11.51 -15.93
C GLN A 85 13.63 11.28 -15.00
N ASP A 86 13.42 10.93 -13.73
CA ASP A 86 14.52 10.56 -12.83
C ASP A 86 15.15 9.25 -13.30
N PRO A 87 16.48 9.17 -13.51
CA PRO A 87 17.12 7.97 -14.02
C PRO A 87 16.91 6.71 -13.17
N THR A 88 16.79 6.83 -11.85
CA THR A 88 16.58 5.67 -10.96
C THR A 88 15.20 5.09 -11.17
N ILE A 89 14.19 5.96 -11.21
CA ILE A 89 12.79 5.56 -11.40
C ILE A 89 12.53 5.11 -12.83
N TYR A 90 13.13 5.78 -13.82
CA TYR A 90 13.06 5.39 -15.22
C TYR A 90 13.56 3.95 -15.43
N ARG A 91 14.71 3.58 -14.85
CA ARG A 91 15.27 2.23 -15.00
C ARG A 91 14.42 1.16 -14.31
N LEU A 92 13.82 1.47 -13.17
CA LEU A 92 12.88 0.55 -12.52
C LEU A 92 11.64 0.33 -13.39
N ASN A 93 11.08 1.40 -13.96
CA ASN A 93 9.95 1.32 -14.87
C ASN A 93 10.30 0.55 -16.16
N GLU A 94 11.46 0.84 -16.76
CA GLU A 94 11.96 0.14 -17.95
C GLU A 94 12.12 -1.35 -17.69
N ALA A 95 12.68 -1.75 -16.54
CA ALA A 95 12.80 -3.17 -16.18
C ALA A 95 11.44 -3.85 -16.08
N ILE A 96 10.46 -3.24 -15.41
CA ILE A 96 9.09 -3.78 -15.29
C ILE A 96 8.45 -3.93 -16.68
N MET A 97 8.57 -2.91 -17.53
CA MET A 97 7.99 -2.94 -18.88
C MET A 97 8.67 -3.96 -19.78
N HIS A 98 9.99 -4.13 -19.67
CA HIS A 98 10.75 -5.07 -20.50
C HIS A 98 10.49 -6.53 -20.12
N PHE A 99 10.37 -6.83 -18.81
CA PHE A 99 10.11 -8.18 -18.32
C PHE A 99 8.61 -8.49 -18.17
N GLY A 100 7.72 -7.52 -18.40
CA GLY A 100 6.30 -7.62 -18.04
C GLY A 100 5.56 -8.79 -18.69
N GLU A 101 5.77 -9.03 -19.98
CA GLU A 101 5.15 -10.17 -20.68
C GLU A 101 5.65 -11.50 -20.14
N SER A 102 6.96 -11.66 -19.96
CA SER A 102 7.54 -12.90 -19.42
C SER A 102 7.11 -13.17 -17.97
N ILE A 103 7.05 -12.14 -17.13
CA ILE A 103 6.55 -12.25 -15.75
C ILE A 103 5.08 -12.66 -15.76
N LYS A 104 4.26 -12.06 -16.62
CA LYS A 104 2.85 -12.42 -16.77
C LYS A 104 2.69 -13.88 -17.20
N ASP A 105 3.45 -14.34 -18.18
CA ASP A 105 3.39 -15.72 -18.66
C ASP A 105 3.74 -16.70 -17.54
N ILE A 106 4.81 -16.46 -16.78
CA ILE A 106 5.21 -17.28 -15.63
C ILE A 106 4.11 -17.29 -14.54
N ILE A 107 3.53 -16.13 -14.22
CA ILE A 107 2.42 -16.06 -13.25
C ILE A 107 1.24 -16.92 -13.73
N ASN A 108 0.91 -16.85 -15.02
CA ASN A 108 -0.19 -17.63 -15.58
C ASN A 108 0.11 -19.14 -15.59
N GLU A 109 1.35 -19.55 -15.86
CA GLU A 109 1.77 -20.95 -15.79
C GLU A 109 1.68 -21.51 -14.37
N GLU A 110 2.12 -20.74 -13.37
CA GLU A 110 2.21 -21.19 -11.98
C GLU A 110 0.90 -21.04 -11.20
N TYR A 111 0.08 -20.03 -11.50
CA TYR A 111 -1.11 -19.66 -10.71
C TYR A 111 -2.42 -19.61 -11.51
N GLY A 112 -2.36 -19.58 -12.84
CA GLY A 112 -3.52 -19.41 -13.73
C GLY A 112 -3.90 -17.94 -14.01
N ASP A 113 -5.12 -17.73 -14.49
CA ASP A 113 -5.60 -16.38 -14.84
C ASP A 113 -5.89 -15.52 -13.60
N GLY A 114 -5.06 -14.50 -13.39
CA GLY A 114 -5.16 -13.60 -12.25
C GLY A 114 -4.09 -12.51 -12.24
N ILE A 115 -3.91 -11.88 -11.08
CA ILE A 115 -2.92 -10.81 -10.88
C ILE A 115 -2.19 -10.94 -9.54
N MET A 116 -0.98 -10.40 -9.47
CA MET A 116 -0.33 -10.06 -8.20
C MET A 116 -0.89 -8.73 -7.69
N SER A 117 -1.47 -8.72 -6.48
CA SER A 117 -2.01 -7.51 -5.86
C SER A 117 -0.93 -6.48 -5.57
N ALA A 118 -1.26 -5.20 -5.72
CA ALA A 118 -0.45 -4.06 -5.24
C ALA A 118 -1.03 -3.41 -3.96
N ILE A 119 -1.98 -4.09 -3.29
CA ILE A 119 -2.64 -3.63 -2.05
C ILE A 119 -2.27 -4.54 -0.88
N ASP A 120 -2.54 -5.84 -1.02
CA ASP A 120 -2.01 -6.87 -0.13
C ASP A 120 -0.61 -7.24 -0.66
N PHE A 121 0.33 -6.35 -0.34
CA PHE A 121 1.63 -6.24 -1.00
C PHE A 121 2.71 -5.73 -0.07
N PHE A 122 3.86 -6.39 -0.11
CA PHE A 122 5.08 -6.01 0.59
C PHE A 122 6.16 -5.64 -0.43
N CYS A 123 6.95 -4.64 -0.06
CA CYS A 123 8.08 -4.18 -0.85
C CYS A 123 9.28 -3.90 0.06
N SER A 124 10.45 -4.38 -0.35
CA SER A 124 11.74 -4.07 0.30
C SER A 124 12.80 -3.74 -0.75
N VAL A 125 13.80 -2.98 -0.32
CA VAL A 125 15.01 -2.73 -1.11
C VAL A 125 16.25 -3.10 -0.31
N ASP A 126 17.03 -4.03 -0.82
CA ASP A 126 18.17 -4.60 -0.13
C ASP A 126 19.46 -4.41 -0.93
N LYS A 127 20.56 -4.16 -0.22
CA LYS A 127 21.89 -4.10 -0.81
C LYS A 127 22.57 -5.45 -0.64
N VAL A 128 22.95 -6.08 -1.74
CA VAL A 128 23.66 -7.38 -1.73
C VAL A 128 24.96 -7.30 -2.51
N LYS A 129 25.84 -8.29 -2.33
CA LYS A 129 27.05 -8.46 -3.15
C LYS A 129 26.79 -9.49 -4.24
N GLY A 130 27.06 -9.12 -5.48
CA GLY A 130 27.06 -10.04 -6.61
C GLY A 130 28.23 -11.02 -6.55
N VAL A 131 28.17 -12.08 -7.35
CA VAL A 131 29.27 -13.05 -7.51
C VAL A 131 30.57 -12.40 -8.01
N ASP A 132 30.46 -11.25 -8.67
CA ASP A 132 31.57 -10.42 -9.13
C ASP A 132 32.08 -9.43 -8.06
N GLY A 133 31.56 -9.50 -6.83
CA GLY A 133 31.90 -8.63 -5.71
C GLY A 133 31.29 -7.22 -5.76
N LYS A 134 30.54 -6.89 -6.82
CA LYS A 134 29.91 -5.57 -6.97
C LYS A 134 28.64 -5.45 -6.14
N ASP A 135 28.34 -4.22 -5.75
CA ASP A 135 27.08 -3.91 -5.10
C ASP A 135 25.91 -4.12 -6.07
N ARG A 136 24.86 -4.78 -5.59
CA ARG A 136 23.60 -4.96 -6.31
C ARG A 136 22.45 -4.45 -5.44
N VAL A 137 21.45 -3.89 -6.11
CA VAL A 137 20.18 -3.51 -5.48
C VAL A 137 19.18 -4.61 -5.79
N VAL A 138 18.63 -5.22 -4.75
CA VAL A 138 17.54 -6.18 -4.84
C VAL A 138 16.26 -5.46 -4.46
N VAL A 139 15.27 -5.50 -5.35
CA VAL A 139 13.91 -5.04 -5.05
C VAL A 139 13.04 -6.27 -4.98
N THR A 140 12.38 -6.47 -3.84
CA THR A 140 11.47 -7.60 -3.64
C THR A 140 10.04 -7.09 -3.70
N PHE A 141 9.24 -7.70 -4.57
CA PHE A 141 7.80 -7.48 -4.68
C PHE A 141 7.10 -8.77 -4.28
N ASP A 142 6.38 -8.73 -3.16
CA ASP A 142 5.64 -9.88 -2.62
C ASP A 142 4.18 -9.48 -2.50
N GLY A 143 3.37 -9.94 -3.46
CA GLY A 143 1.97 -9.59 -3.56
C GLY A 143 1.08 -10.82 -3.56
N LYS A 144 -0.05 -10.71 -2.88
CA LYS A 144 -1.07 -11.75 -2.89
C LYS A 144 -1.60 -12.00 -4.31
N TYR A 145 -1.64 -13.26 -4.72
CA TYR A 145 -2.30 -13.66 -5.96
C TYR A 145 -3.82 -13.55 -5.83
N LEU A 146 -4.45 -12.95 -6.85
CA LEU A 146 -5.90 -12.77 -6.95
C LEU A 146 -6.38 -13.38 -8.28
N PRO A 147 -7.05 -14.55 -8.25
CA PRO A 147 -7.55 -15.17 -9.48
C PRO A 147 -8.74 -14.39 -10.03
N HIS A 148 -8.87 -14.35 -11.36
CA HIS A 148 -10.11 -13.94 -11.99
C HIS A 148 -11.21 -14.96 -11.67
N THR A 149 -12.39 -14.46 -11.33
CA THR A 149 -13.54 -15.31 -11.03
C THR A 149 -14.48 -15.26 -12.22
N GLU A 150 -14.94 -16.43 -12.69
CA GLU A 150 -16.01 -16.48 -13.68
C GLU A 150 -17.30 -15.90 -13.07
N HIS A 151 -17.94 -14.99 -13.81
CA HIS A 151 -19.12 -14.29 -13.31
C HIS A 151 -20.39 -15.14 -13.48
N GLU A 152 -20.48 -16.24 -12.73
CA GLU A 152 -21.69 -17.05 -12.68
C GLU A 152 -22.81 -16.32 -11.94
N ARG A 153 -23.92 -16.13 -12.64
CA ARG A 153 -25.10 -15.41 -12.15
C ARG A 153 -25.69 -16.02 -10.88
N ASP A 154 -25.61 -17.34 -10.72
CA ASP A 154 -26.23 -18.05 -9.61
C ASP A 154 -25.35 -18.06 -8.36
N LEU A 155 -24.02 -18.10 -8.49
CA LEU A 155 -23.08 -17.82 -7.40
C LEU A 155 -23.22 -16.39 -6.86
N GLN A 156 -23.50 -15.41 -7.74
CA GLN A 156 -23.73 -14.03 -7.32
C GLN A 156 -25.00 -13.88 -6.46
N LYS A 157 -26.03 -14.70 -6.68
CA LYS A 157 -27.28 -14.67 -5.90
C LYS A 157 -27.12 -15.32 -4.53
N SER A 158 -26.39 -16.43 -4.43
CA SER A 158 -26.16 -17.13 -3.16
C SER A 158 -25.32 -16.31 -2.17
N LEU A 159 -24.51 -15.37 -2.65
CA LEU A 159 -23.73 -14.44 -1.83
C LEU A 159 -24.54 -13.21 -1.35
N ARG A 160 -25.73 -12.97 -1.92
CA ARG A 160 -26.62 -11.93 -1.41
C ARG A 160 -27.36 -12.48 -0.20
N ILE A 161 -26.99 -12.02 0.99
CA ILE A 161 -27.84 -12.12 2.18
C ILE A 161 -29.24 -11.68 1.77
N PRO A 162 -30.32 -12.46 2.02
CA PRO A 162 -31.66 -12.04 1.67
C PRO A 162 -31.92 -10.69 2.32
N LYS A 163 -32.21 -9.68 1.49
CA LYS A 163 -32.60 -8.36 1.98
C LYS A 163 -33.89 -8.56 2.76
N THR A 164 -33.85 -8.47 4.09
CA THR A 164 -35.08 -8.39 4.87
C THR A 164 -35.76 -7.11 4.46
N GLN A 165 -36.87 -7.23 3.73
CA GLN A 165 -37.60 -6.08 3.22
C GLN A 165 -38.53 -5.60 4.34
N LEU A 166 -38.16 -4.51 5.01
CA LEU A 166 -39.02 -3.80 5.94
C LEU A 166 -40.09 -3.06 5.14
N VAL A 167 -41.32 -3.57 5.15
CA VAL A 167 -42.46 -2.88 4.54
C VAL A 167 -43.23 -2.18 5.66
N LEU A 168 -43.36 -0.85 5.53
CA LEU A 168 -44.24 -0.07 6.40
C LEU A 168 -45.68 -0.30 5.96
N ASN A 169 -46.47 -1.00 6.77
CA ASN A 169 -47.90 -1.11 6.54
C ASN A 169 -48.58 0.21 6.94
N LEU A 170 -48.80 1.09 5.96
CA LEU A 170 -49.37 2.42 6.15
C LEU A 170 -50.78 2.40 6.77
N HIS A 171 -51.49 1.26 6.73
CA HIS A 171 -52.81 1.13 7.35
C HIS A 171 -52.77 0.82 8.85
N GLN A 172 -51.68 0.25 9.36
CA GLN A 172 -51.55 -0.18 10.75
C GLN A 172 -50.41 0.51 11.51
N GLY A 173 -49.59 1.34 10.83
CA GLY A 173 -48.49 2.08 11.47
C GLY A 173 -47.36 1.19 12.01
N GLN A 174 -47.30 -0.08 11.60
CA GLN A 174 -46.28 -1.04 12.04
C GLN A 174 -45.41 -1.48 10.86
N PHE A 175 -44.13 -1.68 11.16
CA PHE A 175 -43.18 -2.30 10.23
C PHE A 175 -43.28 -3.82 10.34
N VAL A 176 -43.48 -4.50 9.20
CA VAL A 176 -43.51 -5.96 9.14
C VAL A 176 -42.30 -6.47 8.36
N LEU A 177 -41.57 -7.42 8.93
CA LEU A 177 -40.49 -8.13 8.26
C LEU A 177 -41.09 -9.21 7.37
N LEU A 178 -40.93 -9.07 6.06
CA LEU A 178 -41.24 -10.14 5.13
C LEU A 178 -39.95 -10.91 4.85
N ASN A 179 -39.90 -12.17 5.29
CA ASN A 179 -38.91 -13.12 4.83
C ASN A 179 -39.42 -13.70 3.51
N THR A 180 -38.72 -13.44 2.41
CA THR A 180 -38.80 -14.26 1.19
C THR A 180 -37.75 -15.33 1.23
#